data_AF-A0A0F9IUR4-F1
#
_entry.id   AF-A0A0F9IUR4-F1
#
_cell.length_a   1.000
_cell.length_b   1.000
_cell.length_c   1.000
_cell.angle_alpha   90.00
_cell.angle_beta   90.00
_cell.angle_gamma   90.00
#
_symmetry.space_group_name_H-M   'P 1'
#
loop_
_entity.id
_entity.type
_entity.pdbx_description
1 polymer ?
#
loop_
_entity_poly.entity_id
_entity_poly.type
_entity_poly.pdbx_seq_one_letter_code
_entity_poly.pdbx_strand_id
1 'polypeptide(L)' 'MTSIILLICTTGIYHPTPLVHEHCVFYNVSVNVPDVRIPVDEFCKQAGELAIKHGGKLTKCELVLPARKPDDRRPGSIRA' A
#
# COMPACT_ATOMS: atom_id res chain seq x y z
N MET A 1 -2.66 -2.20 -18.13
CA MET A 1 -2.25 -1.38 -16.98
C MET A 1 -3.11 -1.74 -15.79
N THR A 2 -2.48 -2.16 -14.70
CA THR A 2 -3.15 -2.52 -13.45
C THR A 2 -2.82 -1.45 -12.43
N SER A 3 -3.83 -0.81 -11.85
CA SER A 3 -3.63 0.11 -10.73
C SER A 3 -3.63 -0.68 -9.43
N ILE A 4 -2.58 -0.49 -8.63
CA ILE A 4 -2.44 -1.06 -7.30
C ILE A 4 -2.43 0.06 -6.27
N ILE A 5 -2.97 -0.22 -5.09
CA ILE A 5 -2.90 0.71 -3.96
C ILE A 5 -1.90 0.12 -2.95
N LEU A 6 -0.91 0.90 -2.57
CA LEU A 6 0.10 0.55 -1.58
C LEU A 6 -0.17 1.35 -0.30
N LEU A 7 -0.20 0.68 0.84
CA LEU A 7 -0.18 1.34 2.15
C LEU A 7 1.27 1.37 2.64
N ILE A 8 1.81 2.57 2.86
CA ILE A 8 3.16 2.77 3.38
C ILE A 8 3.04 3.55 4.69
N CYS A 9 3.50 2.97 5.79
CA CYS A 9 3.56 3.60 7.10
C CYS A 9 5.01 3.82 7.53
N THR A 10 5.26 5.01 8.04
CA THR A 10 6.59 5.46 8.45
C THR A 10 6.53 6.27 9.74
N THR A 11 7.58 6.21 10.54
CA THR A 11 7.75 7.07 11.72
C THR A 11 8.86 8.09 11.48
N GLY A 12 8.79 9.26 12.11
CA GLY A 12 9.91 10.22 12.14
C GLY A 12 10.13 11.05 10.87
N ILE A 13 9.21 11.03 9.91
CA ILE A 13 9.38 11.73 8.62
C ILE A 13 9.06 13.23 8.68
N TYR A 14 8.44 13.75 9.76
CA TYR A 14 8.12 15.18 9.84
C TYR A 14 8.32 15.75 11.25
N HIS A 15 8.97 16.92 11.26
CA HIS A 15 9.09 17.92 12.34
C HIS A 15 10.25 17.76 13.36
N PRO A 16 10.88 18.88 13.82
CA PRO A 16 11.93 18.91 14.86
C PRO A 16 11.51 18.43 16.24
N THR A 17 10.32 17.85 16.38
CA THR A 17 9.85 17.19 17.60
C THR A 17 9.81 15.69 17.36
N PRO A 18 10.36 14.86 18.26
CA PRO A 18 10.30 13.40 18.15
C PRO A 18 8.84 12.95 18.28
N LEU A 19 8.12 12.98 17.17
CA LEU A 19 6.75 12.52 17.10
C LEU A 19 6.79 11.00 16.97
N VAL A 20 6.46 10.34 18.07
CA VAL A 20 6.22 8.89 18.21
C VAL A 20 4.97 8.44 17.43
N HIS A 21 4.56 9.18 16.41
CA HIS A 21 3.35 8.93 15.64
C HIS A 21 3.71 8.30 14.29
N GLU A 22 3.14 7.13 14.05
CA GLU A 22 3.17 6.46 12.76
C GLU A 22 2.33 7.27 11.76
N HIS A 23 2.91 7.56 10.59
CA HIS A 23 2.26 8.24 9.50
C HIS A 23 2.10 7.27 8.32
N CYS A 24 0.85 6.95 8.00
CA CYS A 24 0.47 6.04 6.93
C CYS A 24 -0.11 6.80 5.73
N VAL A 25 0.35 6.46 4.52
CA VAL A 25 -0.10 7.06 3.26
C VAL A 25 -0.46 5.96 2.27
N PHE A 26 -1.56 6.16 1.52
CA PHE A 26 -1.94 5.32 0.41
C PHE A 26 -1.36 5.87 -0.90
N TYR A 27 -0.59 5.05 -1.62
CA TYR A 27 -0.05 5.36 -2.93
C TYR A 27 -0.79 4.59 -4.01
N ASN A 28 -1.32 5.29 -5.00
CA ASN A 28 -1.90 4.67 -6.18
C ASN A 28 -0.82 4.56 -7.26
N VAL A 29 -0.40 3.34 -7.58
CA VAL A 29 0.67 3.07 -8.55
C VAL A 29 0.08 2.30 -9.73
N SER A 30 0.27 2.85 -10.93
CA SER A 30 -0.09 2.17 -12.18
C SER A 30 1.08 1.34 -12.67
N VAL A 31 0.94 0.01 -12.62
CA VAL A 31 1.98 -0.92 -13.06
C VAL A 31 1.59 -1.57 -14.40
N ASN A 32 2.59 -1.76 -15.26
CA ASN A 32 2.43 -2.40 -16.57
C ASN A 32 3.12 -3.78 -16.61
N VAL A 33 3.04 -4.51 -15.51
CA VAL A 33 3.60 -5.86 -15.38
C VAL A 33 2.47 -6.85 -15.04
N PRO A 34 2.55 -8.10 -15.55
CA PRO A 34 1.58 -9.13 -15.24
C PRO A 34 1.67 -9.60 -13.77
N ASP A 35 2.87 -9.51 -13.19
CA ASP A 35 3.11 -9.84 -11.78
C ASP A 35 3.25 -8.57 -10.94
N VAL A 36 2.25 -8.31 -10.10
CA VAL A 36 2.17 -7.11 -9.25
C VAL A 36 3.00 -7.23 -7.98
N ARG A 37 3.60 -8.39 -7.65
CA ARG A 37 4.38 -8.55 -6.42
C ARG A 37 5.78 -7.95 -6.57
N ILE A 38 6.41 -8.16 -7.73
CA ILE A 38 7.72 -7.61 -8.07
C ILE A 38 7.79 -6.09 -7.85
N PRO A 39 6.85 -5.26 -8.36
CA PRO A 39 6.90 -3.82 -8.12
C PRO A 39 6.66 -3.48 -6.65
N VAL A 40 5.78 -4.18 -5.93
CA VAL A 40 5.48 -3.89 -4.52
C VAL A 40 6.73 -4.01 -3.65
N ASP A 41 7.49 -5.10 -3.78
CA ASP A 41 8.73 -5.31 -3.01
C ASP A 41 9.77 -4.20 -3.29
N GLU A 42 9.93 -3.81 -4.56
CA GLU A 42 10.85 -2.73 -4.94
C GLU A 42 10.41 -1.37 -4.38
N PHE A 43 9.12 -1.05 -4.45
CA PHE A 43 8.56 0.16 -3.85
C PHE A 43 8.73 0.18 -2.33
N CYS A 44 8.49 -0.93 -1.65
CA CYS A 44 8.68 -1.04 -0.21
C CYS A 44 10.15 -0.87 0.19
N LYS A 45 11.08 -1.44 -0.57
CA LYS A 45 12.52 -1.25 -0.35
C LYS A 45 12.92 0.21 -0.48
N GLN A 46 12.51 0.87 -1.57
CA GLN A 46 12.81 2.29 -1.81
C GLN A 46 12.21 3.19 -0.73
N ALA A 47 10.98 2.92 -0.29
CA ALA A 47 10.34 3.64 0.79
C ALA A 47 11.10 3.47 2.13
N GLY A 48 11.63 2.26 2.38
CA GLY A 48 12.50 1.98 3.53
C GLY A 48 13.80 2.78 3.50
N GLU A 49 14.51 2.77 2.36
CA GLU A 49 15.74 3.54 2.18
C GLU A 49 15.50 5.05 2.35
N LEU A 50 14.39 5.56 1.80
CA LEU A 50 14.01 6.96 1.93
C LEU A 50 13.66 7.32 3.37
N ALA A 51 12.88 6.48 4.06
CA ALA A 51 12.54 6.70 5.47
C ALA A 51 13.81 6.80 6.32
N ILE A 52 14.78 5.89 6.14
CA ILE A 52 16.06 5.92 6.86
C ILE A 52 16.84 7.19 6.54
N LYS A 53 16.95 7.56 5.26
CA LYS A 53 17.66 8.78 4.82
C LYS A 53 17.12 10.05 5.49
N HIS A 54 15.82 10.09 5.77
CA HIS A 54 15.16 11.23 6.41
C HIS A 54 15.04 11.13 7.94
N GLY A 55 15.77 10.19 8.58
CA GLY A 55 15.76 10.03 10.05
C GLY A 55 14.54 9.30 10.59
N GLY A 56 13.78 8.65 9.70
CA GLY A 56 12.60 7.87 10.02
C GLY A 56 12.82 6.36 9.89
N LYS A 57 11.72 5.61 9.99
CA LYS A 57 11.70 4.15 9.81
C LYS A 57 10.43 3.73 9.10
N LEU A 58 10.54 2.80 8.16
CA LEU A 58 9.40 2.11 7.57
C LEU A 58 8.86 1.09 8.58
N THR A 59 7.59 1.23 8.95
CA THR A 59 6.90 0.34 9.89
C THR A 59 5.98 -0.63 9.20
N LYS A 60 5.37 -0.22 8.08
CA LYS A 60 4.45 -1.05 7.30
C LYS A 60 4.56 -0.74 5.81
N CYS A 61 4.56 -1.76 4.98
CA CYS A 61 4.42 -1.62 3.55
C CYS A 61 3.68 -2.83 2.99
N GLU A 62 2.47 -2.63 2.47
CA GLU A 62 1.66 -3.73 1.93
C GLU A 62 0.82 -3.29 0.75
N LEU A 63 0.56 -4.25 -0.14
CA LEU A 63 -0.38 -4.10 -1.24
C LEU A 63 -1.81 -4.17 -0.70
N VAL A 64 -2.51 -3.05 -0.75
CA VAL A 64 -3.95 -2.96 -0.55
C VAL A 64 -4.59 -3.15 -1.92
N LEU A 65 -4.87 -4.41 -2.28
CA LEU A 65 -5.68 -4.65 -3.47
C LEU A 65 -7.01 -3.90 -3.30
N PRO A 66 -7.52 -3.18 -4.31
CA PRO A 66 -8.90 -2.72 -4.25
C PRO A 66 -9.72 -3.98 -3.99
N ALA A 67 -10.50 -3.97 -2.89
CA ALA A 67 -11.44 -5.04 -2.61
C ALA A 67 -12.17 -5.30 -3.92
N ARG A 68 -12.05 -6.52 -4.48
CA ARG A 68 -12.95 -6.92 -5.55
C ARG A 68 -14.32 -6.52 -5.04
N LYS A 69 -15.03 -5.64 -5.76
CA LYS A 69 -16.47 -5.50 -5.53
C LYS A 69 -16.98 -6.95 -5.42
N PRO A 70 -17.74 -7.30 -4.37
CA PRO A 70 -18.36 -8.61 -4.35
C PRO A 70 -19.01 -8.79 -5.72
N ASP A 71 -18.55 -9.82 -6.42
CA ASP A 71 -19.08 -10.25 -7.71
C ASP A 71 -20.60 -10.27 -7.52
N ASP A 72 -21.33 -9.42 -8.25
CA ASP A 72 -22.80 -9.39 -8.27
C ASP A 72 -23.29 -10.64 -9.04
N ARG A 73 -22.78 -11.80 -8.62
CA ARG A 73 -23.22 -13.12 -9.04
C ARG A 73 -24.55 -13.34 -8.35
N ARG A 74 -25.57 -12.76 -8.99
CA ARG A 74 -26.90 -13.33 -9.23
C ARG A 74 -27.52 -13.96 -7.98
N PRO A 75 -28.50 -13.32 -7.30
CA PRO A 75 -29.26 -14.01 -6.27
C PRO A 75 -29.80 -15.31 -6.86
N GLY A 76 -29.39 -16.40 -6.24
CA GLY A 76 -29.88 -17.73 -6.55
C GLY A 76 -31.40 -17.71 -6.56
N SER A 77 -31.96 -18.30 -7.61
CA SER A 77 -33.36 -18.66 -7.70
C SER A 77 -33.77 -19.38 -6.43
N ILE A 78 -34.50 -18.69 -5.55
CA ILE A 78 -35.27 -19.31 -4.50
C ILE A 78 -36.58 -19.71 -5.17
N ARG A 79 -36.68 -20.96 -5.63
CA ARG A 79 -37.98 -21.59 -5.88
C ARG A 79 -38.51 -22.01 -4.51
N ALA A 80 -39.53 -21.31 -4.03
CA ALA A 80 -40.54 -21.87 -3.14
C ALA A 80 -41.66 -22.45 -4.01
#